data_AF-A0A948YY88-F1
#
_entry.id   AF-A0A948YY88-F1
#
_cell.length_a   1.000
_cell.length_b   1.000
_cell.length_c   1.000
_cell.angle_alpha   90.00
_cell.angle_beta   90.00
_cell.angle_gamma   90.00
#
_symmetry.space_group_name_H-M   'P 1'
#
loop_
_entity.id
_entity.type
_entity.pdbx_description
1 polymer ?
#
loop_
_entity_poly.entity_id
_entity_poly.type
_entity_poly.pdbx_seq_one_letter_code
_entity_poly.pdbx_strand_id
1 'polypeptide(L)'
;MNIIRRVLRSIRGISTPIGGVSWEPEGIEEKFVDLNYPTDSGIEEELKNVGYKLAWSAEKKLSRRIDLEGWEKVVWQDQAGKQFILKSSDGLTLIMKQQLVH
;
A
#
# COMPACT_ATOMS: atom_id res chain seq x y z
N MET A 1 -3.10 -10.90 -23.39
CA MET A 1 -2.38 -11.43 -22.21
C MET A 1 -2.79 -10.59 -21.01
N ASN A 2 -3.76 -11.05 -20.21
CA ASN A 2 -4.13 -10.35 -18.97
C ASN A 2 -3.20 -10.84 -17.85
N ILE A 3 -2.13 -10.08 -17.65
CA ILE A 3 -1.20 -10.33 -16.56
C ILE A 3 -1.85 -9.74 -15.31
N ILE A 4 -2.48 -10.59 -14.50
CA ILE A 4 -3.19 -10.20 -13.29
C ILE A 4 -2.15 -9.68 -12.28
N ARG A 5 -2.03 -8.36 -12.17
CA ARG A 5 -1.21 -7.70 -11.14
C ARG A 5 -1.96 -7.87 -9.82
N ARG A 6 -1.32 -8.47 -8.80
CA ARG A 6 -1.98 -8.82 -7.53
C ARG A 6 -1.69 -7.74 -6.50
N VAL A 7 -2.74 -7.08 -6.00
CA VAL A 7 -2.62 -6.26 -4.78
C VAL A 7 -2.56 -7.19 -3.58
N LEU A 8 -1.48 -7.13 -2.82
CA LEU A 8 -1.38 -7.84 -1.56
C LEU A 8 -1.83 -6.92 -0.42
N ARG A 9 -2.78 -7.41 0.39
CA ARG A 9 -3.21 -6.72 1.62
C ARG A 9 -2.05 -6.73 2.60
N SER A 10 -1.60 -5.54 3.03
CA SER A 10 -0.38 -5.36 3.79
C SER A 10 -0.54 -5.79 5.25
N ILE A 11 0.35 -6.68 5.69
CA ILE A 11 0.87 -6.90 7.05
C ILE A 11 0.27 -6.02 8.16
N ARG A 12 -0.77 -6.55 8.83
CA ARG A 12 -1.11 -6.14 10.20
C ARG A 12 0.12 -6.42 11.07
N GLY A 13 0.61 -5.37 11.73
CA GLY A 13 1.84 -5.39 12.52
C GLY A 13 1.92 -6.59 13.46
N ILE A 14 3.02 -7.33 13.36
CA ILE A 14 3.40 -8.32 14.35
C ILE A 14 4.19 -7.63 15.47
N SER A 15 3.71 -7.80 16.69
CA SER A 15 4.26 -7.29 17.94
C SER A 15 5.73 -7.64 18.12
N THR A 16 6.51 -6.65 18.57
CA THR A 16 7.96 -6.75 18.81
C THR A 16 8.27 -7.40 20.16
N PRO A 17 9.29 -8.26 20.24
CA PRO A 17 10.11 -8.37 21.44
C PRO A 17 11.50 -7.76 21.21
N ILE A 18 11.78 -6.69 21.97
CA ILE A 18 13.06 -6.29 22.58
C ILE A 18 14.34 -6.67 21.80
N GLY A 19 14.88 -5.72 21.05
CA GLY A 19 16.18 -5.83 20.37
C GLY A 19 16.13 -5.11 19.03
N GLY A 20 16.97 -4.10 18.83
CA GLY A 20 16.90 -3.18 17.69
C GLY A 20 17.16 -3.87 16.35
N VAL A 21 16.08 -4.33 15.71
CA VAL A 21 16.05 -4.63 14.28
C VAL A 21 14.96 -3.77 13.64
N SER A 22 15.33 -2.99 12.63
CA SER A 22 14.37 -2.28 11.79
C SER A 22 13.55 -3.34 11.05
N TRP A 23 12.32 -3.59 11.49
CA TRP A 23 11.35 -4.46 10.82
C TRP A 23 10.81 -3.75 9.59
N GLU A 24 11.67 -3.59 8.60
CA GLU A 24 11.24 -3.46 7.22
C GLU A 24 11.05 -4.90 6.71
N PRO A 25 9.88 -5.26 6.16
CA PRO A 25 9.68 -6.59 5.61
C PRO A 25 10.75 -6.85 4.55
N GLU A 26 11.66 -7.77 4.83
CA GLU A 26 12.77 -8.14 3.95
C GLU A 26 12.21 -8.58 2.60
N GLY A 27 12.24 -7.68 1.60
CA GLY A 27 11.75 -7.94 0.24
C GLY A 27 10.64 -7.04 -0.27
N ILE A 28 10.18 -6.03 0.48
CA ILE A 28 9.30 -4.98 -0.06
C ILE A 28 10.14 -3.76 -0.43
N GLU A 29 10.27 -3.48 -1.73
CA GLU A 29 11.01 -2.32 -2.23
C GLU A 29 10.11 -1.07 -2.26
N GLU A 30 10.71 0.11 -2.22
CA GLU A 30 9.98 1.37 -2.35
C GLU A 30 10.03 1.83 -3.80
N LYS A 31 8.88 2.14 -4.38
CA LYS A 31 8.80 2.65 -5.75
C LYS A 31 8.20 4.04 -5.74
N PHE A 32 9.02 5.01 -6.16
CA PHE A 32 8.60 6.40 -6.32
C PHE A 32 7.80 6.56 -7.62
N VAL A 33 6.57 7.05 -7.50
CA VAL A 33 5.62 7.22 -8.60
C VAL A 33 4.86 8.54 -8.46
N ASP A 34 4.31 9.03 -9.56
CA ASP A 34 3.45 10.21 -9.53
C ASP A 34 2.11 9.97 -8.82
N LEU A 35 1.48 11.04 -8.36
CA LEU A 35 0.17 10.97 -7.69
C LEU A 35 -0.94 10.39 -8.59
N ASN A 36 -0.78 10.56 -9.91
CA ASN A 36 -1.69 10.03 -10.93
C ASN A 36 -1.36 8.60 -11.37
N TYR A 37 -0.21 8.03 -10.96
CA TYR A 37 0.18 6.67 -11.30
C TYR A 37 -0.87 5.61 -10.96
N PRO A 38 -1.51 5.59 -9.76
CA PRO A 38 -2.54 4.59 -9.47
C PRO A 38 -3.76 4.71 -10.39
N THR A 39 -4.10 5.92 -10.84
CA THR A 39 -5.19 6.16 -11.81
C THR A 39 -4.77 5.70 -13.21
N ASP A 40 -3.59 6.12 -13.69
CA ASP A 40 -3.05 5.79 -15.02
C ASP A 40 -2.79 4.28 -15.20
N SER A 41 -2.34 3.62 -14.13
CA SER A 41 -2.05 2.18 -14.13
C SER A 41 -3.29 1.30 -13.93
N GLY A 42 -4.48 1.88 -13.71
CA GLY A 42 -5.73 1.16 -13.44
C GLY A 42 -5.82 0.55 -12.03
N ILE A 43 -4.84 0.80 -11.16
CA ILE A 43 -4.82 0.35 -9.76
C ILE A 43 -6.02 0.90 -8.99
N GLU A 44 -6.36 2.16 -9.28
CA GLU A 44 -7.48 2.83 -8.65
C GLU A 44 -8.81 2.21 -9.02
N GLU A 45 -9.03 1.93 -10.31
CA GLU A 45 -10.23 1.25 -10.78
C GLU A 45 -10.33 -0.18 -10.24
N GLU A 46 -9.25 -0.96 -10.29
CA GLU A 46 -9.21 -2.33 -9.78
C GLU A 46 -9.61 -2.37 -8.30
N LEU A 47 -8.96 -1.55 -7.47
CA LEU A 47 -9.23 -1.53 -6.04
C LEU A 47 -10.63 -1.00 -5.74
N LYS A 48 -11.09 0.04 -6.44
CA LYS A 48 -12.44 0.58 -6.30
C LYS A 48 -13.51 -0.45 -6.68
N ASN A 49 -13.26 -1.26 -7.71
CA ASN A 49 -14.15 -2.33 -8.15
C ASN A 49 -14.25 -3.44 -7.07
N VAL A 50 -13.15 -3.74 -6.38
CA VAL A 50 -13.14 -4.68 -5.24
C VAL A 50 -13.71 -4.03 -3.95
N GLY A 51 -14.13 -2.76 -4.00
CA GLY A 51 -14.69 -2.04 -2.85
C GLY A 51 -13.63 -1.46 -1.92
N TYR A 52 -12.46 -1.09 -2.44
CA TYR A 52 -11.42 -0.39 -1.69
C TYR A 52 -11.35 1.08 -2.10
N LYS A 53 -11.06 1.94 -1.12
CA LYS A 53 -10.78 3.36 -1.34
C LYS A 53 -9.29 3.60 -1.20
N LEU A 54 -8.72 4.34 -2.14
CA LEU A 54 -7.32 4.77 -2.11
C LEU A 54 -7.19 6.20 -1.57
N ALA A 55 -6.07 6.47 -0.92
CA ALA A 55 -5.66 7.80 -0.53
C ALA A 55 -4.14 7.88 -0.42
N TRP A 56 -3.61 9.08 -0.63
CA TRP A 56 -2.22 9.38 -0.30
C TRP A 56 -2.12 9.84 1.16
N SER A 57 -1.10 9.37 1.87
CA SER A 57 -0.83 9.77 3.26
C SER A 57 0.64 10.01 3.49
N ALA A 58 0.98 11.13 4.12
CA ALA A 58 2.34 11.37 4.61
C ALA A 58 2.72 10.33 5.66
N GLU A 59 3.98 9.91 5.68
CA GLU A 59 4.50 8.91 6.64
C GLU A 59 4.22 9.29 8.10
N LYS A 60 4.31 10.58 8.43
CA LYS A 60 4.00 11.11 9.77
C LYS A 60 2.57 10.83 10.25
N LYS A 61 1.60 10.74 9.33
CA LYS A 61 0.18 10.46 9.63
C LYS A 61 -0.19 9.01 9.32
N LEU A 62 0.69 8.26 8.66
CA LEU A 62 0.46 6.91 8.18
C LEU A 62 0.13 5.96 9.33
N SER A 63 0.93 5.96 10.39
CA SER A 63 0.71 5.13 11.57
C SER A 63 -0.65 5.40 12.20
N ARG A 64 -1.03 6.68 12.31
CA ARG A 64 -2.33 7.10 12.84
C ARG A 64 -3.48 6.62 11.96
N ARG A 65 -3.37 6.73 10.64
CA ARG A 65 -4.42 6.29 9.71
C ARG A 65 -4.59 4.77 9.71
N ILE A 66 -3.49 4.03 9.76
CA ILE A 66 -3.54 2.56 9.77
C ILE A 66 -4.16 2.07 11.08
N ASP A 67 -3.66 2.57 12.21
CA ASP A 67 -4.05 2.11 13.54
C ASP A 67 -5.45 2.60 13.96
N LEU A 68 -5.75 3.89 13.78
CA LEU A 68 -7.01 4.48 14.27
C LEU A 68 -8.14 4.46 13.24
N GLU A 69 -7.81 4.62 11.96
CA GLU A 69 -8.81 4.76 10.90
C GLU A 69 -8.99 3.47 10.09
N GLY A 70 -8.18 2.44 10.34
CA GLY A 70 -8.26 1.14 9.66
C GLY A 70 -7.83 1.19 8.20
N TRP A 71 -6.91 2.09 7.85
CA TRP A 71 -6.25 2.08 6.54
C TRP A 71 -5.13 1.03 6.49
N GLU A 72 -4.69 0.69 5.30
CA GLU A 72 -3.63 -0.30 5.04
C GLU A 72 -2.70 0.25 3.95
N LYS A 73 -1.40 -0.05 4.00
CA LYS A 73 -0.48 0.34 2.92
C LYS A 73 -0.80 -0.47 1.65
N VAL A 74 -0.74 0.18 0.49
CA VAL A 74 -0.86 -0.54 -0.78
C VAL A 74 0.48 -1.19 -1.09
N VAL A 75 0.50 -2.51 -1.13
CA VAL A 75 1.65 -3.30 -1.59
C VAL A 75 1.31 -3.84 -2.96
N TRP A 76 2.01 -3.32 -3.96
CA TRP A 76 1.87 -3.72 -5.34
C TRP A 76 2.85 -4.84 -5.67
N GLN A 77 2.37 -5.95 -6.24
CA GLN A 77 3.26 -7.01 -6.71
C GLN A 77 3.47 -6.90 -8.22
N ASP A 78 4.73 -6.85 -8.65
CA ASP A 78 5.10 -6.92 -10.07
C ASP A 78 5.05 -8.37 -10.61
N GLN A 79 5.19 -8.50 -11.93
CA GLN A 79 5.24 -9.78 -12.65
C GLN A 79 6.34 -10.72 -12.13
N ALA A 80 7.46 -10.15 -11.67
CA ALA A 80 8.56 -10.91 -11.08
C ALA A 80 8.27 -11.44 -9.66
N GLY A 81 7.08 -11.18 -9.10
CA GLY A 81 6.74 -11.52 -7.72
C GLY A 81 7.31 -10.56 -6.67
N LYS A 82 8.08 -9.56 -7.10
CA LYS A 82 8.59 -8.50 -6.23
C LYS A 82 7.46 -7.62 -5.72
N GLN A 83 7.53 -7.25 -4.45
CA GLN A 83 6.54 -6.42 -3.79
C GLN A 83 7.09 -5.00 -3.65
N PHE A 84 6.25 -4.01 -3.94
CA PHE A 84 6.62 -2.61 -3.88
C PHE A 84 5.58 -1.80 -3.13
N ILE A 85 6.04 -0.89 -2.27
CA ILE A 85 5.18 0.17 -1.74
C ILE A 85 5.26 1.35 -2.68
N LEU A 86 4.10 1.83 -3.12
CA LEU A 86 4.01 3.02 -3.96
C LEU A 86 4.14 4.26 -3.07
N LYS A 87 5.22 5.00 -3.28
CA LYS A 87 5.47 6.30 -2.65
C LYS A 87 5.45 7.39 -3.71
N SER A 88 5.03 8.58 -3.34
CA SER A 88 5.18 9.76 -4.18
C SER A 88 6.53 10.41 -3.94
N SER A 89 7.05 11.11 -4.94
CA SER A 89 8.25 11.95 -4.81
C SER A 89 8.15 12.96 -3.66
N ASP A 90 6.93 13.32 -3.25
CA ASP A 90 6.62 14.20 -2.11
C ASP A 90 6.68 13.49 -0.73
N GLY A 91 7.07 12.21 -0.68
CA GLY A 91 7.11 11.41 0.56
C GLY A 91 5.73 10.95 1.04
N LEU A 92 4.74 10.94 0.16
CA LEU A 92 3.41 10.39 0.44
C LEU A 92 3.40 8.89 0.16
N THR A 93 2.85 8.09 1.05
CA THR A 93 2.63 6.66 0.84
C THR A 93 1.20 6.41 0.41
N LEU A 94 1.02 5.55 -0.60
CA LEU A 94 -0.30 5.13 -1.04
C LEU A 94 -0.89 4.16 -0.01
N ILE A 95 -2.07 4.51 0.49
CA ILE A 95 -2.86 3.69 1.39
C ILE A 95 -4.20 3.35 0.77
N MET A 96 -4.73 2.19 1.15
CA MET A 96 -6.07 1.73 0.80
C MET A 96 -6.86 1.45 2.06
N LYS A 97 -8.17 1.53 1.98
CA LYS A 97 -9.09 1.15 3.05
C LYS A 97 -10.25 0.40 2.44
N GLN A 98 -10.62 -0.72 3.06
CA GLN A 98 -11.81 -1.44 2.65
C GLN A 98 -13.04 -0.57 2.88
N GLN A 99 -13.74 -0.26 1.80
CA GLN A 99 -15.03 0.40 1.83
C GLN A 99 -16.07 -0.72 1.79
N LEU A 100 -16.60 -1.09 2.97
CA LEU A 100 -17.74 -1.99 3.06
C LEU A 100 -18.90 -1.37 2.27
N VAL A 101 -19.19 -1.95 1.11
CA VAL A 101 -20.37 -1.61 0.32
C VAL A 101 -21.53 -2.31 1.02
N HIS A 102 -22.40 -1.52 1.64
CA HIS A 102 -23.52 -2.00 2.44
C HIS A 102 -24.74 -2.31 1.57
#